data_AF-A0A6J6UJG5-F1
#
_entry.id   AF-A0A6J6UJG5-F1
#
_cell.length_a   1.000
_cell.length_b   1.000
_cell.length_c   1.000
_cell.angle_alpha   90.00
_cell.angle_beta   90.00
_cell.angle_gamma   90.00
#
_symmetry.space_group_name_H-M   'P 1'
#
loop_
_entity.id
_entity.type
_entity.pdbx_description
1 polymer ?
#
loop_
_entity_poly.entity_id
_entity_poly.type
_entity_poly.pdbx_seq_one_letter_code
_entity_poly.pdbx_strand_id
1 'polypeptide(L)'
;MNRMNGRSADFRLTHFDNSAKLARPGDLVEVKVEEAFANHIVAGQPIKVTKTIGAAAHAAWVEDNGDKKILLGIPTLASLKSL
;
A
#
# COMPACT_ATOMS: atom_id res chain seq x y z
N MET A 1 3.21 -4.57 -13.52
CA MET A 1 3.70 -3.36 -12.84
C MET A 1 3.09 -3.32 -11.45
N ASN A 2 3.91 -3.40 -10.40
CA ASN A 2 3.43 -3.36 -9.02
C ASN A 2 3.53 -1.90 -8.52
N ARG A 3 2.58 -1.07 -8.96
CA ARG A 3 2.54 0.36 -8.61
C ARG A 3 2.01 0.52 -7.18
N MET A 4 2.65 1.38 -6.40
CA MET A 4 2.19 1.76 -5.06
C MET A 4 1.94 3.26 -5.02
N ASN A 5 1.10 3.69 -4.08
CA ASN A 5 0.75 5.09 -3.90
C ASN A 5 1.03 5.58 -2.47
N GLY A 6 1.28 6.88 -2.36
CA GLY A 6 1.48 7.58 -1.10
C GLY A 6 1.04 9.04 -1.20
N ARG A 7 1.36 9.81 -0.16
CA ARG A 7 1.19 11.27 -0.13
C ARG A 7 2.56 11.92 -0.04
N SER A 8 2.83 12.88 -0.91
CA SER A 8 4.03 13.71 -0.85
C SER A 8 3.92 14.76 0.27
N ALA A 9 5.02 15.47 0.54
CA ALA A 9 5.06 16.52 1.57
C ALA A 9 4.09 17.70 1.30
N ASP A 10 3.76 17.95 0.04
CA ASP A 10 2.75 18.92 -0.40
C ASP A 10 1.34 18.29 -0.55
N PHE A 11 1.13 17.10 0.03
CA PHE A 11 -0.13 16.37 0.11
C PHE A 11 -0.71 15.88 -1.22
N ARG A 12 0.03 15.93 -2.34
CA ARG A 12 -0.42 15.34 -3.62
C ARG A 12 -0.40 13.81 -3.58
N LEU A 13 -1.32 13.19 -4.32
CA LEU A 13 -1.31 11.75 -4.53
C LEU A 13 -0.08 11.39 -5.35
N THR A 14 0.79 10.54 -4.82
CA THR A 14 2.03 10.17 -5.51
C THR A 14 1.99 8.70 -5.89
N HIS A 15 2.25 8.40 -7.17
CA HIS A 15 2.38 7.05 -7.68
C HIS A 15 3.85 6.74 -7.97
N PHE A 16 4.32 5.57 -7.56
CA PHE A 16 5.70 5.14 -7.82
C PHE A 16 5.77 3.64 -8.15
N ASP A 17 6.83 3.24 -8.85
CA ASP A 17 7.04 1.83 -9.20
C ASP A 17 7.65 1.06 -8.02
N ASN A 18 6.92 0.08 -7.48
CA ASN A 18 7.39 -0.80 -6.43
C ASN A 18 7.48 -2.26 -6.90
N SER A 19 7.81 -2.48 -8.18
CA SER A 19 7.93 -3.83 -8.76
C SER A 19 9.02 -4.67 -8.09
N ALA A 20 10.06 -4.04 -7.54
CA ALA A 20 11.09 -4.69 -6.71
C ALA A 20 10.64 -5.04 -5.28
N LYS A 21 9.40 -4.70 -4.89
CA LYS A 21 8.79 -4.97 -3.58
C LYS A 21 9.63 -4.44 -2.39
N LEU A 22 10.25 -3.28 -2.55
CA LEU A 22 11.12 -2.67 -1.53
C LEU A 22 10.31 -1.95 -0.44
N ALA A 23 9.20 -1.31 -0.79
CA ALA A 23 8.35 -0.56 0.14
C ALA A 23 7.09 -1.34 0.54
N ARG A 24 6.61 -1.11 1.77
CA ARG A 24 5.33 -1.62 2.30
C ARG A 24 4.41 -0.43 2.63
N PRO A 25 3.08 -0.64 2.68
CA PRO A 25 2.16 0.38 3.18
C PRO A 25 2.60 0.90 4.56
N GLY A 26 2.78 2.22 4.67
CA GLY A 26 3.24 2.91 5.88
C GLY A 26 4.74 3.17 5.97
N ASP A 27 5.58 2.60 5.09
CA ASP A 27 7.00 2.96 5.01
C ASP A 27 7.14 4.39 4.44
N LEU A 28 8.20 5.12 4.82
CA LEU A 28 8.55 6.39 4.17
C LEU A 28 9.45 6.11 2.98
N VAL A 29 9.09 6.62 1.81
CA VAL A 29 9.77 6.31 0.55
C VAL A 29 10.26 7.60 -0.09
N GLU A 30 11.55 7.63 -0.39
CA GLU A 30 12.17 8.68 -1.19
C GLU A 30 12.24 8.23 -2.64
N VAL A 31 11.74 9.05 -3.54
CA VAL A 31 11.62 8.77 -4.98
C VAL A 31 12.01 10.01 -5.78
N LYS A 32 12.46 9.80 -7.02
CA LYS A 32 12.62 10.89 -7.99
C LYS A 32 11.29 11.15 -8.68
N VAL A 33 10.86 12.41 -8.67
CA VAL A 33 9.68 12.86 -9.45
C VAL A 33 10.03 12.84 -10.92
N GLU A 34 9.19 12.18 -11.72
CA GLU A 34 9.31 12.11 -13.18
C GLU A 34 8.33 13.08 -13.83
N GLU A 35 7.08 13.11 -13.36
CA GLU A 35 6.04 14.02 -13.83
C GLU A 35 5.27 14.61 -12.65
N ALA A 36 4.98 15.91 -12.71
CA ALA A 36 4.28 16.64 -11.66
C ALA A 36 3.04 17.34 -12.23
N PHE A 37 1.86 16.89 -11.80
CA PHE A 37 0.58 17.50 -12.15
C PHE A 37 -0.01 18.24 -10.94
N ALA A 38 -1.05 19.04 -11.18
CA ALA A 38 -1.70 19.83 -10.12
C ALA A 38 -2.17 18.96 -8.93
N ASN A 39 -2.72 17.77 -9.20
CA ASN A 39 -3.35 16.94 -8.17
C ASN A 39 -2.54 15.69 -7.80
N HIS A 40 -1.59 15.29 -8.64
CA HIS A 40 -0.84 14.05 -8.44
C HIS A 40 0.58 14.13 -9.02
N ILE A 41 1.41 13.19 -8.59
CA ILE A 41 2.81 13.04 -8.99
C ILE A 41 3.02 11.62 -9.52
N VAL A 42 3.74 11.50 -10.62
CA VAL A 42 4.30 10.23 -11.10
C VAL A 42 5.79 10.23 -10.81
N ALA A 43 6.24 9.19 -10.13
CA ALA A 43 7.63 9.03 -9.71
C ALA A 43 8.16 7.66 -10.13
N GLY A 44 9.48 7.56 -10.19
CA GLY A 44 10.18 6.34 -10.58
C GLY A 44 10.23 5.29 -9.46
N GLN A 45 11.31 4.52 -9.43
CA GLN A 45 11.55 3.53 -8.37
C GLN A 45 12.05 4.16 -7.06
N PRO A 46 11.84 3.50 -5.90
CA PRO A 46 12.39 3.91 -4.62
C PRO A 46 13.91 4.07 -4.67
N ILE A 47 14.39 5.25 -4.25
CA ILE A 47 15.81 5.51 -4.01
C ILE A 47 16.17 5.05 -2.60
N LYS A 48 15.29 5.35 -1.64
CA LYS A 48 15.47 4.99 -0.23
C LYS A 48 14.12 4.65 0.39
N VAL A 49 14.13 3.64 1.25
CA VAL A 49 12.96 3.22 2.02
C VAL A 49 13.32 3.23 3.49
N THR A 50 12.68 4.09 4.27
CA THR A 50 12.78 4.09 5.73
C THR A 50 11.65 3.25 6.30
N LYS A 51 12.01 2.13 6.93
CA LYS A 51 11.05 1.21 7.55
C LYS A 51 10.46 1.83 8.81
N THR A 52 9.13 1.83 8.91
CA THR A 52 8.43 2.38 10.07
C THR A 52 7.82 1.27 10.93
N ILE A 53 7.64 1.56 12.22
CA ILE A 53 6.96 0.65 13.15
C ILE A 53 5.49 0.46 12.73
N GLY A 54 4.83 1.53 12.27
CA GLY A 54 3.45 1.47 11.76
C GLY A 54 3.31 0.53 10.56
N ALA A 55 4.26 0.58 9.61
CA ALA A 55 4.28 -0.36 8.49
C ALA A 55 4.47 -1.81 8.94
N ALA A 56 5.31 -2.05 9.95
CA ALA A 56 5.52 -3.38 10.50
C ALA A 56 4.24 -3.90 11.19
N ALA A 57 3.60 -3.08 12.02
CA ALA A 57 2.35 -3.42 12.68
C ALA A 57 1.22 -3.70 11.67
N HIS A 58 1.10 -2.88 10.63
CA HIS A 58 0.13 -3.10 9.55
C HIS A 58 0.42 -4.40 8.79
N ALA A 59 1.69 -4.67 8.44
CA ALA A 59 2.06 -5.90 7.75
C ALA A 59 1.72 -7.15 8.58
N ALA A 60 2.06 -7.16 9.87
CA ALA A 60 1.70 -8.25 10.78
C ALA A 60 0.17 -8.42 10.87
N TRP A 61 -0.58 -7.33 11.00
CA TRP A 61 -2.04 -7.39 11.03
C TRP A 61 -2.62 -7.98 9.73
N VAL A 62 -2.09 -7.62 8.57
CA VAL A 62 -2.51 -8.16 7.26
C VAL A 62 -2.17 -9.65 7.16
N GLU A 63 -1.01 -10.09 7.65
CA GLU A 63 -0.64 -11.51 7.68
C GLU A 63 -1.58 -12.31 8.59
N ASP A 64 -1.88 -11.80 9.79
CA ASP A 64 -2.74 -12.47 10.78
C ASP A 64 -4.22 -12.51 10.37
N ASN A 65 -4.72 -11.43 9.78
CA ASN A 65 -6.15 -11.29 9.47
C ASN A 65 -6.47 -11.67 8.03
N GLY A 66 -5.51 -11.62 7.11
CA GLY A 66 -5.77 -11.73 5.68
C GLY A 66 -6.77 -10.68 5.18
N ASP A 67 -7.27 -10.89 3.97
CA ASP A 67 -8.27 -10.03 3.36
C ASP A 67 -9.68 -10.36 3.92
N LYS A 68 -9.92 -10.01 5.20
CA LYS A 68 -11.25 -10.10 5.84
C LYS A 68 -12.18 -9.06 5.24
N LYS A 69 -12.69 -9.35 4.04
CA LYS A 69 -13.76 -8.58 3.43
C LYS A 69 -14.97 -8.63 4.35
N ILE A 70 -15.37 -7.48 4.89
CA ILE A 70 -16.63 -7.34 5.60
C ILE A 70 -17.73 -7.48 4.55
N LEU A 71 -18.23 -8.71 4.39
CA LEU A 71 -19.33 -9.02 3.51
C LEU A 71 -20.63 -8.75 4.27
N LEU A 72 -21.23 -7.58 4.04
CA LEU A 72 -22.53 -7.25 4.61
C LEU A 72 -23.61 -8.19 4.03
N GLY A 73 -23.93 -9.25 4.77
CA GLY A 73 -25.02 -10.18 4.45
C GLY A 73 -24.72 -11.25 3.40
N ILE A 74 -23.48 -11.36 2.89
CA ILE A 74 -23.09 -12.46 1.99
C ILE A 74 -22.39 -13.55 2.81
N PRO A 75 -22.97 -14.75 2.93
CA PRO A 75 -22.34 -15.85 3.64
C PRO A 75 -21.03 -16.25 2.97
N THR A 76 -20.04 -16.64 3.78
CA THR A 76 -18.76 -17.15 3.28
C THR A 76 -18.86 -18.66 3.05
N LEU A 77 -18.01 -19.23 2.20
CA LEU A 77 -17.94 -20.68 2.02
C LEU A 77 -17.69 -21.43 3.35
N ALA A 78 -17.00 -20.80 4.29
CA ALA A 78 -16.78 -21.33 5.63
C ALA A 78 -18.08 -21.40 6.46
N SER A 79 -18.98 -20.42 6.33
CA SER A 79 -20.28 -20.44 7.02
C SER A 79 -21.32 -21.35 6.37
N LEU A 80 -21.13 -21.75 5.11
CA LEU A 80 -22.01 -22.71 4.43
C LEU A 80 -21.75 -24.17 4.81
N LYS A 81 -20.53 -24.53 5.25
CA LYS A 81 -20.19 -25.90 5.64
C LYS A 81 -20.74 -26.33 7.00
N SER A 82 -21.28 -25.39 7.78
CA SER A 82 -21.88 -25.65 9.09
C SER A 82 -23.41 -25.78 9.04
N LEU A 83 -24.01 -25.93 7.85
CA LEU A 83 -25.43 -26.21 7.65
C LEU A 83 -25.67 -27.67 7.25
#